data_AF-A0A3N5SZH5-F1
#
_entry.id   AF-A0A3N5SZH5-F1
#
_cell.length_a   1.000
_cell.length_b   1.000
_cell.length_c   1.000
_cell.angle_alpha   90.00
_cell.angle_beta   90.00
_cell.angle_gamma   90.00
#
_symmetry.space_group_name_H-M   'P 1'
#
loop_
_entity.id
_entity.type
_entity.pdbx_description
1 polymer ?
#
loop_
_entity_poly.entity_id
_entity_poly.type
_entity_poly.pdbx_seq_one_letter_code
_entity_poly.pdbx_strand_id
1 'polypeptide(L)'
;SLTEKGVICAASALSPAFASAVYDSKSSLQKTSLLLAALLLEVRNPKYGVNDFSLLEPTVVLRDPRLSAAAHKEARIFGFKLVEDHDPDFDMTALVGNFANGIGLRDREKNYRLSGGPNLALKAGHDAPDALVVFRGDHRTATGVIHQYISLDAGLLRPVLKQRALIVKELVYSQERRAFSAVQREVFGSLVLSETRGKPDSMGDFAEVFYRLLEKEGISILDWNEKARLLRERISCLKAAMVTDETLIKAIKVYYGDTLKDPGQIRIADVLMSMVKPSLRKQIQDLDEKRFKLENGRFARIRYEKDGRIIVSARVQDFFGVRHNPVIAGVSATAELLSPAGRPVQLTSDLAGFWKSGYQSVRKDLAGRYPKHKWPTDPMTREIK
;
A
#
# COMPACT_ATOMS: atom_id res chain seq x y z
N SER A 1 23.57 -20.39 -27.57
CA SER A 1 24.59 -21.43 -27.33
C SER A 1 24.82 -21.56 -25.85
N LEU A 2 25.13 -22.76 -25.34
CA LEU A 2 25.54 -22.92 -23.94
C LEU A 2 26.94 -22.35 -23.74
N THR A 3 27.18 -21.71 -22.59
CA THR A 3 28.52 -21.34 -22.13
C THR A 3 29.31 -22.60 -21.76
N GLU A 4 30.63 -22.50 -21.59
CA GLU A 4 31.47 -23.62 -21.10
C GLU A 4 30.91 -24.22 -19.80
N LYS A 5 30.54 -23.37 -18.84
CA LYS A 5 29.84 -23.76 -17.62
C LYS A 5 28.53 -24.50 -17.92
N GLY A 6 27.72 -23.98 -18.85
CA GLY A 6 26.45 -24.58 -19.26
C GLY A 6 26.61 -25.98 -19.88
N VAL A 7 27.67 -26.21 -20.66
CA VAL A 7 27.99 -27.53 -21.23
C VAL A 7 28.34 -28.53 -20.14
N ILE A 8 29.19 -28.15 -19.19
CA ILE A 8 29.58 -29.03 -18.07
C ILE A 8 28.40 -29.30 -17.14
N CYS A 9 27.58 -28.30 -16.84
CA CYS A 9 26.38 -28.48 -16.02
C CYS A 9 25.34 -29.40 -16.70
N ALA A 10 25.19 -29.32 -18.03
CA ALA A 10 24.25 -30.16 -18.78
C ALA A 10 24.68 -31.65 -18.83
N ALA A 11 25.96 -31.95 -18.59
CA ALA A 11 26.47 -33.32 -18.53
C ALA A 11 26.25 -33.99 -17.16
N SER A 12 25.90 -33.22 -16.13
CA SER A 12 25.67 -33.67 -14.76
C SER A 12 24.28 -34.30 -14.58
N ALA A 13 24.14 -35.27 -13.68
CA ALA A 13 22.84 -35.78 -13.26
C ALA A 13 22.15 -34.89 -12.20
N LEU A 14 22.83 -33.85 -11.71
CA LEU A 14 22.31 -32.91 -10.73
C LEU A 14 21.30 -31.93 -11.36
N SER A 15 20.49 -31.27 -10.54
CA SER A 15 19.67 -30.15 -11.01
C SER A 15 20.56 -28.99 -11.52
N PRO A 16 20.06 -28.11 -12.40
CA PRO A 16 20.86 -27.01 -12.93
C PRO A 16 21.51 -26.11 -11.86
N ALA A 17 20.78 -25.78 -10.79
CA ALA A 17 21.30 -24.95 -9.69
C ALA A 17 22.42 -25.67 -8.92
N PHE A 18 22.27 -26.98 -8.73
CA PHE A 18 23.23 -27.84 -8.06
C PHE A 18 24.50 -28.06 -8.88
N ALA A 19 24.35 -28.38 -10.16
CA ALA A 19 25.48 -28.48 -11.09
C ALA A 19 26.27 -27.17 -11.16
N SER A 20 25.56 -26.04 -11.18
CA SER A 20 26.15 -24.71 -11.21
C SER A 20 26.93 -24.38 -9.92
N ALA A 21 26.40 -24.75 -8.75
CA ALA A 21 27.08 -24.56 -7.46
C ALA A 21 28.35 -25.42 -7.31
N VAL A 22 28.30 -26.67 -7.77
CA VAL A 22 29.47 -27.56 -7.83
C VAL A 22 30.53 -27.00 -8.77
N TYR A 23 30.12 -26.50 -9.95
CA TYR A 23 31.03 -25.88 -10.90
C TYR A 23 31.73 -24.64 -10.32
N ASP A 24 31.00 -23.77 -9.61
CA ASP A 24 31.56 -22.54 -9.05
C ASP A 24 32.50 -22.79 -7.86
N SER A 25 32.28 -23.88 -7.12
CA SER A 25 33.09 -24.25 -5.95
C SER A 25 34.30 -25.13 -6.28
N LYS A 26 34.49 -25.54 -7.55
CA LYS A 26 35.50 -26.54 -7.98
C LYS A 26 36.95 -26.21 -7.61
N SER A 27 37.28 -24.93 -7.40
CA SER A 27 38.62 -24.48 -6.99
C SER A 27 38.93 -24.76 -5.52
N SER A 28 37.91 -25.04 -4.71
CA SER A 28 38.03 -25.43 -3.31
C SER A 28 37.66 -26.91 -3.16
N LEU A 29 38.60 -27.78 -3.53
CA LEU A 29 38.46 -29.25 -3.60
C LEU A 29 37.86 -29.91 -2.34
N GLN A 30 38.05 -29.31 -1.16
CA GLN A 30 37.56 -29.84 0.13
C GLN A 30 36.11 -29.43 0.45
N LYS A 31 35.59 -28.35 -0.16
CA LYS A 31 34.25 -27.77 0.12
C LYS A 31 33.18 -28.31 -0.82
N THR A 32 33.57 -28.70 -2.03
CA THR A 32 32.68 -29.26 -3.07
C THR A 32 32.13 -30.64 -2.69
N SER A 33 32.83 -31.42 -1.86
CA SER A 33 32.45 -32.81 -1.52
C SER A 33 31.21 -32.90 -0.63
N LEU A 34 31.06 -32.00 0.34
CA LEU A 34 29.90 -31.96 1.25
C LEU A 34 28.64 -31.45 0.54
N LEU A 35 28.82 -30.44 -0.31
CA LEU A 35 27.77 -29.98 -1.22
C LEU A 35 27.36 -31.16 -2.10
N LEU A 36 28.25 -31.75 -2.88
CA LEU A 36 27.94 -32.88 -3.76
C LEU A 36 27.30 -34.08 -3.02
N ALA A 37 27.69 -34.32 -1.77
CA ALA A 37 27.09 -35.31 -0.89
C ALA A 37 25.62 -35.01 -0.52
N ALA A 38 25.33 -33.79 -0.04
CA ALA A 38 23.98 -33.33 0.25
C ALA A 38 23.07 -33.40 -0.99
N LEU A 39 23.64 -33.12 -2.16
CA LEU A 39 22.93 -33.05 -3.44
C LEU A 39 22.61 -34.41 -4.03
N LEU A 40 23.51 -35.38 -3.89
CA LEU A 40 23.22 -36.76 -4.26
C LEU A 40 22.20 -37.41 -3.32
N LEU A 41 22.08 -36.91 -2.09
CA LEU A 41 21.12 -37.37 -1.08
C LEU A 41 19.72 -36.73 -1.21
N GLU A 42 19.56 -35.66 -1.99
CA GLU A 42 18.22 -35.23 -2.45
C GLU A 42 17.46 -36.38 -3.12
N VAL A 43 18.17 -37.37 -3.66
CA VAL A 43 17.62 -38.61 -4.22
C VAL A 43 17.18 -39.55 -3.10
N ARG A 44 16.10 -39.17 -2.42
CA ARG A 44 15.14 -40.07 -1.76
C ARG A 44 15.70 -41.12 -0.80
N ASN A 45 16.76 -40.85 -0.03
CA ASN A 45 17.25 -41.84 0.93
C ASN A 45 16.84 -41.51 2.38
N PRO A 46 15.68 -42.00 2.87
CA PRO A 46 15.25 -41.81 4.26
C PRO A 46 16.20 -42.49 5.27
N LYS A 47 17.15 -43.33 4.81
CA LYS A 47 18.11 -44.04 5.65
C LYS A 47 19.05 -43.12 6.44
N TYR A 48 19.28 -41.90 5.95
CA TYR A 48 20.17 -40.95 6.63
C TYR A 48 19.42 -40.02 7.59
N GLY A 49 18.09 -39.88 7.48
CA GLY A 49 17.25 -39.19 8.48
C GLY A 49 17.57 -37.71 8.75
N VAL A 50 18.55 -37.13 8.04
CA VAL A 50 19.01 -35.76 8.27
C VAL A 50 18.25 -34.79 7.37
N ASN A 51 17.53 -33.86 7.98
CA ASN A 51 16.86 -32.76 7.28
C ASN A 51 17.80 -31.56 7.10
N ASP A 52 18.81 -31.43 7.97
CA ASP A 52 19.89 -30.45 7.93
C ASP A 52 21.18 -31.06 7.36
N PHE A 53 21.45 -30.83 6.10
CA PHE A 53 22.62 -31.39 5.43
C PHE A 53 23.96 -30.81 5.91
N SER A 54 23.98 -29.76 6.75
CA SER A 54 25.23 -29.33 7.40
C SER A 54 25.79 -30.37 8.37
N LEU A 55 24.93 -31.26 8.89
CA LEU A 55 25.30 -32.33 9.82
C LEU A 55 25.80 -33.60 9.13
N LEU A 56 25.80 -33.63 7.79
CA LEU A 56 26.31 -34.76 7.05
C LEU A 56 27.83 -34.72 7.03
N GLU A 57 28.48 -35.82 7.42
CA GLU A 57 29.89 -35.98 7.09
C GLU A 57 30.03 -36.48 5.65
N PRO A 58 30.92 -35.89 4.83
CA PRO A 58 31.20 -36.38 3.46
C PRO A 58 31.62 -37.86 3.42
N THR A 59 32.23 -38.33 4.51
CA THR A 59 32.61 -39.74 4.71
C THR A 59 31.41 -40.68 4.61
N VAL A 60 30.20 -40.24 4.97
CA VAL A 60 28.96 -41.03 4.85
C VAL A 60 28.65 -41.33 3.38
N VAL A 61 28.86 -40.35 2.49
CA VAL A 61 28.66 -40.52 1.05
C VAL A 61 29.73 -41.40 0.42
N LEU A 62 30.97 -41.30 0.89
CA LEU A 62 32.06 -42.14 0.39
C LEU A 62 31.97 -43.60 0.87
N ARG A 63 31.37 -43.84 2.04
CA ARG A 63 31.18 -45.19 2.61
C ARG A 63 30.02 -45.97 1.99
N ASP A 64 29.01 -45.30 1.42
CA ASP A 64 27.94 -45.97 0.66
C ASP A 64 28.41 -46.23 -0.78
N PRO A 65 28.54 -47.49 -1.23
CA PRO A 65 29.09 -47.81 -2.55
C PRO A 65 28.31 -47.16 -3.72
N ARG A 66 27.00 -46.98 -3.57
CA ARG A 66 26.17 -46.38 -4.63
C ARG A 66 26.36 -44.87 -4.69
N LEU A 67 26.35 -44.21 -3.54
CA LEU A 67 26.54 -42.76 -3.46
C LEU A 67 27.97 -42.38 -3.81
N SER A 68 28.94 -43.16 -3.38
CA SER A 68 30.36 -43.00 -3.73
C SER A 68 30.57 -43.12 -5.23
N ALA A 69 30.00 -44.14 -5.89
CA ALA A 69 30.10 -44.27 -7.35
C ALA A 69 29.46 -43.08 -8.10
N ALA A 70 28.30 -42.60 -7.64
CA ALA A 70 27.65 -41.42 -8.20
C ALA A 70 28.50 -40.15 -8.00
N ALA A 71 29.07 -39.96 -6.81
CA ALA A 71 29.92 -38.83 -6.49
C ALA A 71 31.18 -38.78 -7.35
N HIS A 72 31.85 -39.92 -7.54
CA HIS A 72 33.03 -40.01 -8.40
C HIS A 72 32.70 -39.76 -9.88
N LYS A 73 31.50 -40.15 -10.34
CA LYS A 73 31.03 -39.85 -11.70
C LYS A 73 30.86 -38.35 -11.90
N GLU A 74 30.19 -37.67 -10.96
CA GLU A 74 29.99 -36.22 -11.01
C GLU A 74 31.32 -35.47 -10.90
N ALA A 75 32.19 -35.83 -9.96
CA ALA A 75 33.51 -35.22 -9.81
C ALA A 75 34.34 -35.27 -11.12
N ARG A 76 34.24 -36.38 -11.87
CA ARG A 76 34.87 -36.51 -13.20
C ARG A 76 34.28 -35.57 -14.24
N ILE A 77 32.95 -35.37 -14.23
CA ILE A 77 32.27 -34.43 -15.15
C ILE A 77 32.75 -33.00 -14.88
N PHE A 78 32.90 -32.61 -13.61
CA PHE A 78 33.35 -31.28 -13.21
C PHE A 78 34.88 -31.12 -13.18
N GLY A 79 35.64 -32.18 -13.42
CA GLY A 79 37.10 -32.14 -13.56
C GLY A 79 37.88 -32.05 -12.25
N PHE A 80 37.35 -32.58 -11.14
CA PHE A 80 38.06 -32.61 -9.85
C PHE A 80 38.08 -34.03 -9.23
N LYS A 81 38.94 -34.22 -8.23
CA LYS A 81 39.01 -35.47 -7.44
C LYS A 81 38.35 -35.27 -6.08
N LEU A 82 37.56 -36.25 -5.65
CA LEU A 82 37.05 -36.27 -4.28
C LEU A 82 38.19 -36.60 -3.31
N VAL A 83 38.20 -35.90 -2.19
CA VAL A 83 39.13 -36.12 -1.06
C VAL A 83 38.31 -36.46 0.19
N GLU A 84 38.90 -37.29 1.06
CA GLU A 84 38.26 -37.74 2.32
C GLU A 84 38.29 -36.66 3.41
N ASP A 85 39.35 -35.84 3.43
CA ASP A 85 39.46 -34.68 4.32
C ASP A 85 38.60 -33.52 3.82
N HIS A 86 37.78 -32.97 4.71
CA HIS A 86 36.88 -31.86 4.41
C HIS A 86 37.11 -30.70 5.38
N ASP A 87 36.95 -29.49 4.83
CA ASP A 87 36.78 -28.26 5.61
C ASP A 87 35.27 -28.08 5.81
N PRO A 88 34.76 -27.99 7.04
CA PRO A 88 33.33 -27.79 7.31
C PRO A 88 32.80 -26.44 6.78
N ASP A 89 33.69 -25.50 6.44
CA ASP A 89 33.29 -24.18 5.95
C ASP A 89 32.82 -24.23 4.49
N PHE A 90 31.50 -24.14 4.29
CA PHE A 90 30.90 -23.99 2.95
C PHE A 90 31.35 -22.71 2.24
N ASP A 91 31.49 -22.76 0.91
CA ASP A 91 31.59 -21.54 0.10
C ASP A 91 30.23 -20.84 0.05
N MET A 92 30.03 -19.91 1.00
CA MET A 92 28.85 -19.06 1.09
C MET A 92 28.58 -18.29 -0.21
N THR A 93 29.62 -17.91 -0.95
CA THR A 93 29.48 -17.13 -2.19
C THR A 93 28.87 -17.99 -3.31
N ALA A 94 29.32 -19.24 -3.42
CA ALA A 94 28.77 -20.21 -4.35
C ALA A 94 27.34 -20.59 -3.98
N LEU A 95 27.05 -20.82 -2.70
CA LEU A 95 25.68 -21.11 -2.23
C LEU A 95 24.72 -19.95 -2.50
N VAL A 96 25.11 -18.72 -2.14
CA VAL A 96 24.29 -17.52 -2.37
C VAL A 96 24.05 -17.28 -3.86
N GLY A 97 25.05 -17.54 -4.71
CA GLY A 97 24.92 -17.36 -6.16
C GLY A 97 23.98 -18.35 -6.84
N ASN A 98 23.92 -19.58 -6.34
CA ASN A 98 23.22 -20.67 -7.01
C ASN A 98 21.86 -21.00 -6.36
N PHE A 99 21.69 -20.67 -5.08
CA PHE A 99 20.43 -20.84 -4.33
C PHE A 99 19.87 -19.50 -3.88
N ALA A 100 20.05 -18.46 -4.70
CA ALA A 100 19.66 -17.09 -4.37
C ALA A 100 18.21 -16.94 -3.90
N ASN A 101 17.28 -17.80 -4.32
CA ASN A 101 15.87 -17.76 -3.91
C ASN A 101 15.53 -18.63 -2.68
N GLY A 102 16.43 -19.55 -2.30
CA GLY A 102 16.22 -20.50 -1.20
C GLY A 102 16.83 -20.04 0.13
N ILE A 103 17.46 -18.87 0.18
CA ILE A 103 18.13 -18.37 1.39
C ILE A 103 17.09 -17.92 2.39
N GLY A 104 17.07 -18.53 3.57
CA GLY A 104 16.17 -18.22 4.66
C GLY A 104 16.87 -17.52 5.82
N LEU A 105 16.27 -16.44 6.31
CA LEU A 105 16.63 -15.83 7.60
C LEU A 105 15.48 -16.00 8.59
N ARG A 106 15.82 -16.36 9.82
CA ARG A 106 14.83 -16.56 10.88
C ARG A 106 14.20 -15.23 11.32
N ASP A 107 12.88 -15.19 11.41
CA ASP A 107 12.12 -14.04 11.88
C ASP A 107 11.74 -14.14 13.37
N ARG A 108 11.08 -13.10 13.90
CA ARG A 108 10.67 -13.03 15.32
C ARG A 108 9.61 -14.07 15.70
N GLU A 109 8.84 -14.55 14.73
CA GLU A 109 7.82 -15.58 14.91
C GLU A 109 8.40 -16.98 14.80
N LYS A 110 9.73 -17.10 14.68
CA LYS A 110 10.49 -18.35 14.51
C LYS A 110 10.22 -19.06 13.19
N ASN A 111 9.69 -18.35 12.19
CA ASN A 111 9.60 -18.80 10.81
C ASN A 111 10.85 -18.34 10.04
N TYR A 112 11.02 -18.83 8.82
CA TYR A 112 12.08 -18.41 7.90
C TYR A 112 11.46 -17.62 6.76
N ARG A 113 11.87 -16.36 6.64
CA ARG A 113 11.60 -15.59 5.43
C ARG A 113 12.61 -16.00 4.38
N LEU A 114 12.15 -16.48 3.23
CA LEU A 114 13.03 -16.79 2.11
C LEU A 114 13.27 -15.56 1.23
N SER A 115 14.46 -15.46 0.65
CA SER A 115 14.80 -14.47 -0.37
C SER A 115 13.90 -14.55 -1.60
N GLY A 116 13.42 -15.75 -1.95
CA GLY A 116 12.44 -15.96 -3.01
C GLY A 116 11.02 -15.49 -2.71
N GLY A 117 10.73 -15.01 -1.48
CA GLY A 117 9.42 -14.44 -1.11
C GLY A 117 8.64 -15.15 -0.01
N PRO A 118 8.46 -16.49 -0.03
CA PRO A 118 7.58 -17.16 0.92
C PRO A 118 8.20 -17.25 2.32
N ASN A 119 7.33 -17.28 3.33
CA ASN A 119 7.70 -17.68 4.68
C ASN A 119 7.47 -19.18 4.84
N LEU A 120 8.48 -19.90 5.37
CA LEU A 120 8.38 -21.32 5.68
C LEU A 120 8.68 -21.58 7.16
N ALA A 121 7.99 -22.54 7.74
CA ALA A 121 8.25 -23.03 9.09
C ALA A 121 9.22 -24.23 9.04
N LEU A 122 10.12 -24.29 10.01
CA LEU A 122 10.89 -25.50 10.28
C LEU A 122 10.08 -26.39 11.23
N LYS A 123 10.01 -27.70 10.96
CA LYS A 123 9.25 -28.65 11.79
C LYS A 123 9.84 -28.73 13.20
N ALA A 124 8.97 -28.88 14.22
CA ALA A 124 9.38 -29.00 15.61
C ALA A 124 10.32 -30.21 15.83
N GLY A 125 11.31 -30.07 16.73
CA GLY A 125 12.29 -31.10 17.07
C GLY A 125 13.65 -31.01 16.37
N HIS A 126 13.84 -30.02 15.50
CA HIS A 126 15.13 -29.69 14.90
C HIS A 126 15.81 -28.52 15.62
N ASP A 127 17.13 -28.52 15.64
CA ASP A 127 17.87 -27.30 15.98
C ASP A 127 17.58 -26.25 14.90
N ALA A 128 17.28 -25.03 15.34
CA ALA A 128 16.70 -24.02 14.48
C ALA A 128 17.75 -22.92 14.23
N PRO A 129 18.52 -23.00 13.12
CA PRO A 129 19.60 -22.07 12.85
C PRO A 129 19.06 -20.66 12.57
N ASP A 130 19.88 -19.64 12.74
CA ASP A 130 19.48 -18.25 12.43
C ASP A 130 19.41 -17.99 10.91
N ALA A 131 20.14 -18.79 10.13
CA ALA A 131 20.14 -18.73 8.67
C ALA A 131 20.22 -20.15 8.07
N LEU A 132 19.63 -20.32 6.89
CA LEU A 132 19.67 -21.58 6.16
C LEU A 132 19.54 -21.38 4.65
N VAL A 133 19.83 -22.43 3.88
CA VAL A 133 19.44 -22.55 2.47
C VAL A 133 18.45 -23.70 2.35
N VAL A 134 17.24 -23.41 1.87
CA VAL A 134 16.20 -24.41 1.60
C VAL A 134 16.40 -25.01 0.22
N PHE A 135 16.50 -26.34 0.17
CA PHE A 135 16.48 -27.10 -1.07
C PHE A 135 15.10 -27.67 -1.36
N ARG A 136 14.39 -28.09 -0.31
CA ARG A 136 13.06 -28.65 -0.43
C ARG A 136 12.13 -28.16 0.66
N GLY A 137 10.98 -27.65 0.25
CA GLY A 137 9.86 -27.35 1.13
C GLY A 137 8.54 -27.56 0.38
N ASP A 138 7.45 -27.59 1.13
CA ASP A 138 6.10 -27.52 0.56
C ASP A 138 5.44 -26.16 0.87
N HIS A 139 4.48 -25.79 0.03
CA HIS A 139 3.67 -24.58 0.21
C HIS A 139 2.18 -24.94 0.40
N ARG A 140 1.90 -26.13 0.95
CA ARG A 140 0.52 -26.67 1.01
C ARG A 140 -0.29 -26.06 2.16
N THR A 141 0.38 -25.48 3.13
CA THR A 141 -0.19 -24.76 4.28
C THR A 141 0.01 -23.25 4.14
N ALA A 142 -0.74 -22.46 4.93
CA ALA A 142 -0.61 -21.00 4.95
C ALA A 142 0.81 -20.52 5.27
N THR A 143 1.54 -21.29 6.08
CA THR A 143 2.97 -21.17 6.31
C THR A 143 3.56 -22.51 5.90
N GLY A 144 4.21 -22.59 4.73
CA GLY A 144 4.73 -23.83 4.18
C GLY A 144 5.78 -24.50 5.09
N VAL A 145 6.22 -25.72 4.79
CA VAL A 145 7.14 -26.48 5.66
C VAL A 145 8.48 -26.75 4.98
N ILE A 146 9.58 -26.49 5.70
CA ILE A 146 10.94 -26.87 5.27
C ILE A 146 11.15 -28.36 5.50
N HIS A 147 11.60 -29.06 4.47
CA HIS A 147 11.94 -30.49 4.52
C HIS A 147 13.44 -30.75 4.46
N GLN A 148 14.17 -30.03 3.60
CA GLN A 148 15.60 -30.19 3.42
C GLN A 148 16.29 -28.85 3.31
N TYR A 149 17.35 -28.67 4.10
CA TYR A 149 18.10 -27.43 4.18
C TYR A 149 19.56 -27.67 4.57
N ILE A 150 20.38 -26.62 4.49
CA ILE A 150 21.69 -26.53 5.13
C ILE A 150 21.64 -25.38 6.14
N SER A 151 22.00 -25.64 7.40
CA SER A 151 22.24 -24.60 8.41
C SER A 151 23.48 -23.77 8.06
N LEU A 152 23.36 -22.45 8.22
CA LEU A 152 24.44 -21.49 7.95
C LEU A 152 24.63 -20.57 9.15
N ASP A 153 25.88 -20.13 9.34
CA ASP A 153 26.18 -19.04 10.26
C ASP A 153 25.69 -17.70 9.68
N ALA A 154 24.78 -17.03 10.39
CA ALA A 154 24.19 -15.78 9.95
C ALA A 154 25.21 -14.62 9.92
N GLY A 155 26.22 -14.63 10.79
CA GLY A 155 27.30 -13.66 10.84
C GLY A 155 28.21 -13.74 9.62
N LEU A 156 28.49 -14.95 9.13
CA LEU A 156 29.25 -15.17 7.89
C LEU A 156 28.42 -14.94 6.63
N LEU A 157 27.12 -15.27 6.65
CA LEU A 157 26.23 -15.11 5.50
C LEU A 157 25.91 -13.63 5.20
N ARG A 158 25.66 -12.82 6.23
CA ARG A 158 25.19 -11.42 6.09
C ARG A 158 26.12 -10.55 5.22
N PRO A 159 27.46 -10.56 5.39
CA PRO A 159 28.37 -9.82 4.53
C PRO A 159 28.24 -10.20 3.04
N VAL A 160 28.10 -11.50 2.74
CA VAL A 160 27.95 -11.99 1.36
C VAL A 160 26.63 -11.52 0.76
N LEU A 161 25.53 -11.57 1.53
CA LEU A 161 24.24 -11.05 1.08
C LEU A 161 24.30 -9.54 0.84
N LYS A 162 24.97 -8.78 1.70
CA LYS A 162 25.10 -7.32 1.57
C LYS A 162 25.86 -6.90 0.31
N GLN A 163 26.90 -7.63 -0.08
CA GLN A 163 27.64 -7.36 -1.33
C GLN A 163 26.76 -7.50 -2.58
N ARG A 164 25.66 -8.26 -2.49
CA ARG A 164 24.71 -8.51 -3.59
C ARG A 164 23.34 -7.88 -3.34
N ALA A 165 23.23 -7.07 -2.30
CA ALA A 165 21.97 -6.45 -1.93
C ALA A 165 21.66 -5.30 -2.89
N LEU A 166 20.36 -5.15 -3.18
CA LEU A 166 19.85 -3.97 -3.85
C LEU A 166 19.45 -2.94 -2.80
N ILE A 167 19.71 -1.67 -3.10
CA ILE A 167 19.20 -0.56 -2.30
C ILE A 167 17.83 -0.19 -2.85
N VAL A 168 16.80 -0.40 -2.04
CA VAL A 168 15.43 0.01 -2.36
C VAL A 168 15.06 1.21 -1.50
N LYS A 169 14.58 2.27 -2.16
CA LYS A 169 14.09 3.48 -1.52
C LYS A 169 12.58 3.53 -1.67
N GLU A 170 11.87 3.63 -0.56
CA GLU A 170 10.42 3.78 -0.53
C GLU A 170 9.99 4.90 0.40
N LEU A 171 8.91 5.59 0.03
CA LEU A 171 8.21 6.47 0.95
C LEU A 171 7.11 5.68 1.66
N VAL A 172 7.15 5.67 3.00
CA VAL A 172 6.15 4.97 3.81
C VAL A 172 5.33 5.99 4.59
N TYR A 173 4.01 5.88 4.50
CA TYR A 173 3.08 6.63 5.33
C TYR A 173 2.69 5.82 6.58
N SER A 174 2.89 6.40 7.76
CA SER A 174 2.40 5.85 9.01
C SER A 174 1.06 6.50 9.36
N GLN A 175 -0.03 5.72 9.35
CA GLN A 175 -1.34 6.22 9.78
C GLN A 175 -1.34 6.64 11.25
N GLU A 176 -0.68 5.88 12.11
CA GLU A 176 -0.57 6.16 13.56
C GLU A 176 0.10 7.50 13.83
N ARG A 177 1.20 7.78 13.14
CA ARG A 177 1.96 9.04 13.29
C ARG A 177 1.46 10.15 12.37
N ARG A 178 0.55 9.85 11.45
CA ARG A 178 0.12 10.71 10.33
C ARG A 178 1.30 11.40 9.64
N ALA A 179 2.37 10.65 9.42
CA ALA A 179 3.64 11.17 8.96
C ALA A 179 4.27 10.28 7.89
N PHE A 180 5.04 10.92 7.01
CA PHE A 180 5.81 10.26 5.97
C PHE A 180 7.23 10.02 6.46
N SER A 181 7.83 8.91 6.04
CA SER A 181 9.24 8.62 6.29
C SER A 181 9.86 8.06 5.03
N ALA A 182 11.04 8.56 4.68
CA ALA A 182 11.87 7.92 3.68
C ALA A 182 12.47 6.67 4.31
N VAL A 183 12.26 5.52 3.67
CA VAL A 183 12.80 4.24 4.11
C VAL A 183 13.77 3.76 3.05
N GLN A 184 15.01 3.53 3.46
CA GLN A 184 16.01 2.86 2.63
C GLN A 184 16.24 1.46 3.18
N ARG A 185 16.07 0.45 2.33
CA ARG A 185 16.33 -0.96 2.68
C ARG A 185 17.46 -1.50 1.82
N GLU A 186 18.40 -2.20 2.45
CA GLU A 186 19.30 -3.13 1.76
C GLU A 186 18.58 -4.47 1.70
N VAL A 187 18.22 -4.92 0.49
CA VAL A 187 17.44 -6.15 0.30
C VAL A 187 18.19 -7.16 -0.55
N PHE A 188 18.09 -8.43 -0.18
CA PHE A 188 18.50 -9.55 -1.03
C PHE A 188 17.26 -10.40 -1.36
N GLY A 189 16.73 -10.24 -2.57
CA GLY A 189 15.38 -10.69 -2.89
C GLY A 189 14.37 -10.05 -1.93
N SER A 190 13.64 -10.89 -1.20
CA SER A 190 12.65 -10.46 -0.18
C SER A 190 13.23 -10.32 1.23
N LEU A 191 14.52 -10.58 1.44
CA LEU A 191 15.19 -10.43 2.74
C LEU A 191 15.57 -8.97 2.96
N VAL A 192 15.08 -8.36 4.06
CA VAL A 192 15.56 -7.05 4.51
C VAL A 192 16.79 -7.26 5.39
N LEU A 193 17.96 -6.86 4.91
CA LEU A 193 19.24 -7.01 5.63
C LEU A 193 19.50 -5.86 6.59
N SER A 194 19.10 -4.65 6.18
CA SER A 194 19.11 -3.45 7.00
C SER A 194 18.01 -2.50 6.53
N GLU A 195 17.51 -1.68 7.46
CA GLU A 195 16.54 -0.62 7.18
C GLU A 195 16.99 0.65 7.91
N THR A 196 17.04 1.77 7.19
CA THR A 196 17.21 3.09 7.77
C THR A 196 16.01 3.97 7.45
N ARG A 197 15.64 4.83 8.39
CA ARG A 197 14.51 5.76 8.26
C ARG A 197 15.01 7.19 8.37
N GLY A 198 14.57 8.02 7.44
CA GLY A 198 14.94 9.43 7.36
C GLY A 198 13.74 10.32 7.03
N LYS A 199 14.05 11.60 6.82
CA LYS A 199 13.05 12.58 6.40
C LYS A 199 12.63 12.34 4.93
N PRO A 200 11.38 12.63 4.57
CA PRO A 200 10.87 12.48 3.19
C PRO A 200 11.74 13.15 2.10
N ASP A 201 12.22 14.36 2.38
CA ASP A 201 13.00 15.22 1.47
C ASP A 201 14.41 14.68 1.14
N SER A 202 14.87 13.66 1.85
CA SER A 202 16.14 12.97 1.57
C SER A 202 16.13 12.13 0.27
N MET A 203 14.95 11.95 -0.34
CA MET A 203 14.79 11.26 -1.61
C MET A 203 14.93 12.23 -2.79
N GLY A 204 15.89 11.98 -3.67
CA GLY A 204 16.08 12.79 -4.90
C GLY A 204 14.90 12.69 -5.88
N ASP A 205 14.12 11.60 -5.78
CA ASP A 205 12.95 11.25 -6.58
C ASP A 205 11.63 11.34 -5.77
N PHE A 206 11.61 12.15 -4.71
CA PHE A 206 10.49 12.23 -3.76
C PHE A 206 9.11 12.32 -4.44
N ALA A 207 8.96 13.25 -5.39
CA ALA A 207 7.68 13.50 -6.05
C ALA A 207 7.12 12.25 -6.72
N GLU A 208 7.95 11.54 -7.49
CA GLU A 208 7.55 10.32 -8.18
C GLU A 208 7.13 9.22 -7.20
N VAL A 209 7.94 8.99 -6.17
CA VAL A 209 7.64 7.98 -5.13
C VAL A 209 6.36 8.33 -4.38
N PHE A 210 6.16 9.60 -4.04
CA PHE A 210 4.96 10.10 -3.37
C PHE A 210 3.71 9.92 -4.24
N TYR A 211 3.79 10.19 -5.54
CA TYR A 211 2.66 10.00 -6.43
C TYR A 211 2.24 8.54 -6.58
N ARG A 212 3.20 7.61 -6.67
CA ARG A 212 2.89 6.17 -6.66
C ARG A 212 2.24 5.75 -5.35
N LEU A 213 2.69 6.32 -4.23
CA LEU A 213 2.07 6.08 -2.92
C LEU A 213 0.62 6.58 -2.88
N LEU A 214 0.34 7.77 -3.42
CA LEU A 214 -1.04 8.30 -3.52
C LEU A 214 -1.93 7.42 -4.41
N GLU A 215 -1.41 6.91 -5.51
CA GLU A 215 -2.15 5.99 -6.39
C GLU A 215 -2.51 4.67 -5.67
N LYS A 216 -1.65 4.22 -4.76
CA LYS A 216 -1.85 2.98 -3.99
C LYS A 216 -2.79 3.18 -2.78
N GLU A 217 -2.57 4.22 -1.98
CA GLU A 217 -3.26 4.43 -0.70
C GLU A 217 -4.49 5.37 -0.81
N GLY A 218 -4.62 6.09 -1.93
CA GLY A 218 -5.66 7.08 -2.17
C GLY A 218 -5.40 8.44 -1.52
N ILE A 219 -6.32 9.39 -1.75
CA ILE A 219 -6.16 10.80 -1.31
C ILE A 219 -6.43 11.02 0.19
N SER A 220 -6.81 9.96 0.91
CA SER A 220 -7.12 10.01 2.35
C SER A 220 -5.89 10.32 3.20
N ILE A 221 -4.69 10.01 2.70
CA ILE A 221 -3.40 10.27 3.38
C ILE A 221 -2.98 11.74 3.33
N LEU A 222 -3.65 12.57 2.53
CA LEU A 222 -3.38 14.00 2.44
C LEU A 222 -3.93 14.75 3.67
N ASP A 223 -3.32 15.88 4.02
CA ASP A 223 -3.81 16.69 5.14
C ASP A 223 -4.99 17.59 4.74
N TRP A 224 -6.18 17.03 4.83
CA TRP A 224 -7.44 17.75 4.57
C TRP A 224 -7.82 18.67 5.73
N ASN A 225 -7.59 19.97 5.56
CA ASN A 225 -8.18 20.97 6.45
C ASN A 225 -9.66 21.24 6.13
N GLU A 226 -10.36 21.92 7.04
CA GLU A 226 -11.80 22.23 6.90
C GLU A 226 -12.08 23.03 5.62
N LYS A 227 -11.25 24.02 5.29
CA LYS A 227 -11.35 24.84 4.08
C LYS A 227 -11.33 23.99 2.80
N ALA A 228 -10.42 23.02 2.71
CA ALA A 228 -10.32 22.11 1.56
C ALA A 228 -11.52 21.16 1.46
N ARG A 229 -12.03 20.66 2.59
CA ARG A 229 -13.23 19.81 2.63
C ARG A 229 -14.46 20.57 2.15
N LEU A 230 -14.71 21.76 2.70
CA LEU A 230 -15.83 22.62 2.29
C LEU A 230 -15.72 23.02 0.81
N LEU A 231 -14.51 23.37 0.34
CA LEU A 231 -14.29 23.66 -1.07
C LEU A 231 -14.61 22.46 -1.97
N ARG A 232 -14.22 21.24 -1.59
CA ARG A 232 -14.55 20.02 -2.34
C ARG A 232 -16.07 19.81 -2.42
N GLU A 233 -16.79 20.01 -1.32
CA GLU A 233 -18.25 19.91 -1.27
C GLU A 233 -18.91 20.95 -2.18
N ARG A 234 -18.44 22.20 -2.17
CA ARG A 234 -18.92 23.25 -3.09
C ARG A 234 -18.69 22.90 -4.55
N ILE A 235 -17.47 22.47 -4.90
CA ILE A 235 -17.12 22.08 -6.27
C ILE A 235 -18.04 20.95 -6.75
N SER A 236 -18.32 19.96 -5.89
CA SER A 236 -19.19 18.84 -6.20
C SER A 236 -20.65 19.27 -6.38
N CYS A 237 -21.22 20.01 -5.42
CA CYS A 237 -22.61 20.48 -5.48
C CYS A 237 -22.87 21.36 -6.71
N LEU A 238 -21.89 22.20 -7.07
CA LEU A 238 -21.96 23.10 -8.22
C LEU A 238 -21.57 22.42 -9.53
N LYS A 239 -21.16 21.14 -9.49
CA LYS A 239 -20.67 20.37 -10.64
C LYS A 239 -19.56 21.10 -11.40
N ALA A 240 -18.73 21.86 -10.66
CA ALA A 240 -17.73 22.74 -11.24
C ALA A 240 -16.47 21.99 -11.72
N ALA A 241 -16.18 20.85 -11.09
CA ALA A 241 -15.18 19.88 -11.49
C ALA A 241 -15.52 18.51 -10.86
N MET A 242 -14.99 17.44 -11.43
CA MET A 242 -15.09 16.10 -10.86
C MET A 242 -13.87 15.85 -9.96
N VAL A 243 -14.09 15.64 -8.66
CA VAL A 243 -13.04 15.44 -7.66
C VAL A 243 -13.06 13.98 -7.17
N THR A 244 -12.41 13.11 -7.92
CA THR A 244 -12.07 11.73 -7.53
C THR A 244 -10.61 11.65 -7.10
N ASP A 245 -10.21 10.49 -6.59
CA ASP A 245 -8.81 10.24 -6.24
C ASP A 245 -7.91 10.42 -7.46
N GLU A 246 -8.28 9.85 -8.59
CA GLU A 246 -7.51 9.92 -9.83
C GLU A 246 -7.39 11.36 -10.36
N THR A 247 -8.50 12.11 -10.37
CA THR A 247 -8.48 13.48 -10.90
C THR A 247 -7.72 14.43 -9.99
N LEU A 248 -7.81 14.25 -8.67
CA LEU A 248 -7.05 15.07 -7.72
C LEU A 248 -5.56 14.73 -7.75
N ILE A 249 -5.19 13.45 -7.81
CA ILE A 249 -3.77 13.04 -7.95
C ILE A 249 -3.17 13.65 -9.21
N LYS A 250 -3.88 13.58 -10.34
CA LYS A 250 -3.45 14.21 -11.59
C LYS A 250 -3.30 15.73 -11.44
N ALA A 251 -4.22 16.39 -10.76
CA ALA A 251 -4.14 17.83 -10.52
C ALA A 251 -2.94 18.20 -9.63
N ILE A 252 -2.66 17.43 -8.58
CA ILE A 252 -1.47 17.62 -7.72
C ILE A 252 -0.19 17.46 -8.56
N LYS A 253 -0.10 16.42 -9.40
CA LYS A 253 1.03 16.19 -10.32
C LYS A 253 1.27 17.39 -11.25
N VAL A 254 0.20 17.94 -11.83
CA VAL A 254 0.31 19.13 -12.71
C VAL A 254 0.73 20.38 -11.92
N TYR A 255 0.21 20.54 -10.70
CA TYR A 255 0.44 21.73 -9.88
C TYR A 255 1.86 21.79 -9.31
N TYR A 256 2.39 20.66 -8.81
CA TYR A 256 3.70 20.61 -8.15
C TYR A 256 4.80 19.99 -9.01
N GLY A 257 4.47 19.11 -9.95
CA GLY A 257 5.44 18.38 -10.77
C GLY A 257 6.51 17.70 -9.92
N ASP A 258 7.76 17.79 -10.38
CA ASP A 258 8.93 17.21 -9.70
C ASP A 258 9.50 18.12 -8.61
N THR A 259 8.91 19.30 -8.38
CA THR A 259 9.39 20.26 -7.37
C THR A 259 8.90 19.92 -5.95
N LEU A 260 7.95 18.99 -5.83
CA LEU A 260 7.44 18.54 -4.55
C LEU A 260 8.54 17.80 -3.77
N LYS A 261 8.76 18.20 -2.51
CA LYS A 261 9.76 17.59 -1.62
C LYS A 261 9.19 17.11 -0.28
N ASP A 262 8.00 17.57 0.05
CA ASP A 262 7.33 17.27 1.30
C ASP A 262 5.80 17.34 1.09
N PRO A 263 5.01 16.36 1.55
CA PRO A 263 3.56 16.40 1.47
C PRO A 263 2.95 17.62 2.18
N GLY A 264 3.64 18.18 3.19
CA GLY A 264 3.23 19.41 3.87
C GLY A 264 3.19 20.65 2.96
N GLN A 265 3.85 20.61 1.80
CA GLN A 265 3.78 21.69 0.80
C GLN A 265 2.43 21.72 0.07
N ILE A 266 1.67 20.62 0.11
CA ILE A 266 0.43 20.46 -0.64
C ILE A 266 -0.68 21.31 -0.01
N ARG A 267 -1.07 22.37 -0.71
CA ARG A 267 -2.21 23.21 -0.39
C ARG A 267 -3.41 22.70 -1.18
N ILE A 268 -4.11 21.70 -0.62
CA ILE A 268 -5.21 21.00 -1.30
C ILE A 268 -6.27 21.99 -1.83
N ALA A 269 -6.59 23.04 -1.08
CA ALA A 269 -7.56 24.05 -1.52
C ALA A 269 -7.16 24.76 -2.82
N ASP A 270 -5.86 25.04 -3.00
CA ASP A 270 -5.34 25.73 -4.19
C ASP A 270 -5.35 24.79 -5.40
N VAL A 271 -4.99 23.52 -5.17
CA VAL A 271 -5.08 22.47 -6.19
C VAL A 271 -6.53 22.28 -6.63
N LEU A 272 -7.48 22.19 -5.70
CA LEU A 272 -8.90 22.09 -6.00
C LEU A 272 -9.40 23.30 -6.82
N MET A 273 -9.01 24.52 -6.46
CA MET A 273 -9.36 25.71 -7.24
C MET A 273 -8.75 25.69 -8.65
N SER A 274 -7.57 25.09 -8.83
CA SER A 274 -6.96 24.94 -10.16
C SER A 274 -7.79 24.03 -11.07
N MET A 275 -8.44 23.00 -10.50
CA MET A 275 -9.33 22.07 -11.21
C MET A 275 -10.65 22.70 -11.65
N VAL A 276 -11.07 23.80 -11.00
CA VAL A 276 -12.32 24.49 -11.31
C VAL A 276 -12.21 25.24 -12.64
N LYS A 277 -13.24 25.09 -13.48
CA LYS A 277 -13.39 25.84 -14.74
C LYS A 277 -13.25 27.35 -14.48
N PRO A 278 -12.43 28.10 -15.26
CA PRO A 278 -12.18 29.53 -15.00
C PRO A 278 -13.45 30.37 -14.83
N SER A 279 -14.49 30.13 -15.63
CA SER A 279 -15.78 30.83 -15.56
C SER A 279 -16.52 30.66 -14.22
N LEU A 280 -16.26 29.58 -13.49
CA LEU A 280 -16.91 29.27 -12.21
C LEU A 280 -16.04 29.65 -11.00
N ARG A 281 -14.76 29.99 -11.19
CA ARG A 281 -13.85 30.27 -10.06
C ARG A 281 -14.33 31.43 -9.20
N LYS A 282 -14.68 32.55 -9.83
CA LYS A 282 -15.22 33.72 -9.14
C LYS A 282 -16.51 33.38 -8.40
N GLN A 283 -17.42 32.64 -9.03
CA GLN A 283 -18.65 32.20 -8.37
C GLN A 283 -18.36 31.33 -7.14
N ILE A 284 -17.40 30.38 -7.23
CA ILE A 284 -17.02 29.54 -6.08
C ILE A 284 -16.35 30.35 -4.97
N GLN A 285 -15.56 31.36 -5.32
CA GLN A 285 -14.88 32.23 -4.35
C GLN A 285 -15.84 33.20 -3.66
N ASP A 286 -16.79 33.77 -4.41
CA ASP A 286 -17.77 34.75 -3.93
C ASP A 286 -18.89 34.11 -3.09
N LEU A 287 -18.99 32.78 -3.08
CA LEU A 287 -19.91 32.06 -2.20
C LEU A 287 -19.44 32.16 -0.75
N ASP A 288 -19.95 33.19 -0.07
CA ASP A 288 -19.89 33.33 1.39
C ASP A 288 -20.64 32.16 2.03
N GLU A 289 -19.87 31.30 2.70
CA GLU A 289 -20.24 29.98 3.18
C GLU A 289 -21.37 29.99 4.23
N LYS A 290 -21.80 31.16 4.71
CA LYS A 290 -22.73 31.27 5.85
C LYS A 290 -24.03 32.00 5.56
N ARG A 291 -24.13 32.82 4.51
CA ARG A 291 -25.32 33.66 4.26
C ARG A 291 -25.66 33.77 2.79
N PHE A 292 -26.87 33.35 2.45
CA PHE A 292 -27.50 33.53 1.14
C PHE A 292 -28.62 34.56 1.23
N LYS A 293 -28.66 35.53 0.31
CA LYS A 293 -29.73 36.52 0.24
C LYS A 293 -30.88 35.98 -0.62
N LEU A 294 -32.04 35.78 -0.01
CA LEU A 294 -33.28 35.38 -0.68
C LEU A 294 -33.82 36.53 -1.56
N GLU A 295 -34.68 36.19 -2.52
CA GLU A 295 -35.30 37.15 -3.46
C GLU A 295 -36.09 38.27 -2.74
N ASN A 296 -36.64 37.96 -1.56
CA ASN A 296 -37.37 38.92 -0.73
C ASN A 296 -36.44 39.85 0.08
N GLY A 297 -35.12 39.67 0.00
CA GLY A 297 -34.09 40.45 0.70
C GLY A 297 -33.66 39.91 2.06
N ARG A 298 -34.32 38.86 2.58
CA ARG A 298 -33.93 38.18 3.83
C ARG A 298 -32.68 37.32 3.62
N PHE A 299 -32.03 36.96 4.72
CA PHE A 299 -30.86 36.09 4.69
C PHE A 299 -31.21 34.70 5.21
N ALA A 300 -30.66 33.68 4.55
CA ALA A 300 -30.74 32.28 4.92
C ALA A 300 -29.33 31.70 5.09
N ARG A 301 -29.20 30.64 5.88
CA ARG A 301 -27.94 29.88 5.97
C ARG A 301 -27.82 28.97 4.75
N ILE A 302 -26.62 28.87 4.19
CA ILE A 302 -26.30 27.92 3.13
C ILE A 302 -25.46 26.77 3.69
N ARG A 303 -25.68 25.55 3.23
CA ARG A 303 -24.84 24.37 3.49
C ARG A 303 -24.69 23.54 2.23
N TYR A 304 -23.54 22.91 2.07
CA TYR A 304 -23.22 22.00 0.98
C TYR A 304 -23.10 20.60 1.55
N GLU A 305 -23.88 19.67 1.02
CA GLU A 305 -23.90 18.30 1.51
C GLU A 305 -23.06 17.40 0.59
N LYS A 306 -22.48 16.35 1.17
CA LYS A 306 -21.63 15.40 0.43
C LYS A 306 -22.36 14.65 -0.70
N ASP A 307 -23.69 14.57 -0.61
CA ASP A 307 -24.55 13.98 -1.63
C ASP A 307 -24.83 14.92 -2.83
N GLY A 308 -24.20 16.10 -2.84
CA GLY A 308 -24.31 17.08 -3.91
C GLY A 308 -25.48 18.06 -3.75
N ARG A 309 -26.23 18.01 -2.64
CA ARG A 309 -27.31 18.96 -2.38
C ARG A 309 -26.79 20.27 -1.80
N ILE A 310 -27.39 21.36 -2.26
CA ILE A 310 -27.25 22.68 -1.64
C ILE A 310 -28.49 22.90 -0.78
N ILE A 311 -28.31 23.14 0.51
CA ILE A 311 -29.39 23.38 1.46
C ILE A 311 -29.41 24.86 1.83
N VAL A 312 -30.55 25.51 1.64
CA VAL A 312 -30.78 26.89 2.10
C VAL A 312 -31.79 26.85 3.24
N SER A 313 -31.34 27.24 4.43
CA SER A 313 -32.08 27.09 5.68
C SER A 313 -32.42 28.44 6.29
N ALA A 314 -33.71 28.67 6.56
CA ALA A 314 -34.17 29.81 7.33
C ALA A 314 -35.52 29.48 7.97
N ARG A 315 -36.03 30.37 8.83
CA ARG A 315 -37.37 30.16 9.39
C ARG A 315 -38.39 30.23 8.24
N VAL A 316 -39.49 29.49 8.34
CA VAL A 316 -40.62 29.54 7.39
C VAL A 316 -41.01 31.00 7.07
N GLN A 317 -41.00 31.86 8.09
CA GLN A 317 -41.35 33.28 7.98
C GLN A 317 -40.39 34.07 7.08
N ASP A 318 -39.11 33.71 7.06
CA ASP A 318 -38.10 34.39 6.25
C ASP A 318 -38.22 34.02 4.76
N PHE A 319 -38.95 32.93 4.43
CA PHE A 319 -39.26 32.53 3.05
C PHE A 319 -40.61 33.05 2.54
N PHE A 320 -41.40 33.77 3.33
CA PHE A 320 -42.65 34.37 2.81
C PHE A 320 -42.37 35.33 1.65
N GLY A 321 -43.19 35.23 0.61
CA GLY A 321 -43.00 35.92 -0.67
C GLY A 321 -41.89 35.34 -1.57
N VAL A 322 -41.18 34.28 -1.16
CA VAL A 322 -40.20 33.57 -2.01
C VAL A 322 -40.93 32.45 -2.76
N ARG A 323 -41.10 32.63 -4.08
CA ARG A 323 -41.95 31.74 -4.88
C ARG A 323 -41.26 30.44 -5.28
N HIS A 324 -39.97 30.52 -5.62
CA HIS A 324 -39.21 29.40 -6.15
C HIS A 324 -38.04 29.04 -5.24
N ASN A 325 -37.54 27.81 -5.38
CA ASN A 325 -36.34 27.40 -4.69
C ASN A 325 -35.18 28.36 -5.01
N PRO A 326 -34.38 28.76 -4.00
CA PRO A 326 -33.19 29.55 -4.23
C PRO A 326 -32.27 28.90 -5.27
N VAL A 327 -31.74 29.69 -6.21
CA VAL A 327 -30.77 29.20 -7.19
C VAL A 327 -29.41 29.78 -6.86
N ILE A 328 -28.42 28.90 -6.67
CA ILE A 328 -27.06 29.26 -6.27
C ILE A 328 -26.12 28.83 -7.40
N ALA A 329 -25.50 29.83 -8.06
CA ALA A 329 -24.63 29.62 -9.21
C ALA A 329 -25.21 28.65 -10.28
N GLY A 330 -26.51 28.81 -10.58
CA GLY A 330 -27.23 28.00 -11.56
C GLY A 330 -27.75 26.65 -11.06
N VAL A 331 -27.51 26.29 -9.79
CA VAL A 331 -28.02 25.06 -9.17
C VAL A 331 -29.18 25.38 -8.23
N SER A 332 -30.33 24.72 -8.44
CA SER A 332 -31.50 24.86 -7.56
C SER A 332 -31.21 24.21 -6.20
N ALA A 333 -31.35 24.99 -5.13
CA ALA A 333 -31.11 24.56 -3.77
C ALA A 333 -32.39 24.03 -3.11
N THR A 334 -32.23 23.06 -2.23
CA THR A 334 -33.33 22.56 -1.40
C THR A 334 -33.59 23.54 -0.26
N ALA A 335 -34.85 23.95 -0.08
CA ALA A 335 -35.24 24.82 1.02
C ALA A 335 -35.48 23.98 2.28
N GLU A 336 -34.74 24.27 3.35
CA GLU A 336 -34.98 23.74 4.68
C GLU A 336 -35.70 24.81 5.50
N LEU A 337 -37.01 24.62 5.65
CA LEU A 337 -37.87 25.53 6.39
C LEU A 337 -37.82 25.17 7.87
N LEU A 338 -37.49 26.17 8.70
CA LEU A 338 -37.35 26.01 10.14
C LEU A 338 -38.54 26.63 10.89
N SER A 339 -38.89 26.05 12.03
CA SER A 339 -39.77 26.68 13.02
C SER A 339 -39.11 27.92 13.64
N PRO A 340 -39.85 28.77 14.39
CA PRO A 340 -39.26 29.90 15.11
C PRO A 340 -38.13 29.51 16.08
N ALA A 341 -38.18 28.31 16.64
CA ALA A 341 -37.14 27.75 17.51
C ALA A 341 -35.99 27.07 16.74
N GLY A 342 -35.92 27.19 15.41
CA GLY A 342 -34.83 26.66 14.59
C GLY A 342 -34.91 25.16 14.26
N ARG A 343 -35.97 24.46 14.66
CA ARG A 343 -36.16 23.04 14.31
C ARG A 343 -36.65 22.89 12.86
N PRO A 344 -36.09 21.98 12.04
CA PRO A 344 -36.62 21.68 10.71
C PRO A 344 -38.08 21.25 10.75
N VAL A 345 -38.91 21.83 9.88
CA VAL A 345 -40.33 21.49 9.74
C VAL A 345 -40.67 20.96 8.36
N GLN A 346 -39.93 21.39 7.34
CA GLN A 346 -40.06 20.89 5.98
C GLN A 346 -38.73 21.02 5.27
N LEU A 347 -38.39 19.99 4.49
CA LEU A 347 -37.33 20.05 3.49
C LEU A 347 -37.99 19.91 2.11
N THR A 348 -37.76 20.82 1.18
CA THR A 348 -38.41 20.77 -0.15
C THR A 348 -37.52 21.24 -1.29
N SER A 349 -37.51 20.46 -2.37
CA SER A 349 -36.95 20.84 -3.68
C SER A 349 -37.98 21.51 -4.60
N ASP A 350 -39.24 21.59 -4.16
CA ASP A 350 -40.34 22.31 -4.81
C ASP A 350 -41.05 23.21 -3.80
N LEU A 351 -40.51 24.42 -3.63
CA LEU A 351 -41.02 25.42 -2.73
C LEU A 351 -42.39 25.93 -3.21
N ALA A 352 -42.60 26.04 -4.52
CA ALA A 352 -43.87 26.48 -5.09
C ALA A 352 -45.00 25.48 -4.78
N GLY A 353 -44.74 24.19 -4.95
CA GLY A 353 -45.67 23.13 -4.56
C GLY A 353 -45.93 23.10 -3.06
N PHE A 354 -44.88 23.26 -2.25
CA PHE A 354 -45.03 23.36 -0.78
C PHE A 354 -45.99 24.48 -0.38
N TRP A 355 -45.87 25.67 -0.97
CA TRP A 355 -46.76 26.77 -0.64
C TRP A 355 -48.21 26.54 -1.06
N LYS A 356 -48.44 25.85 -2.18
CA LYS A 356 -49.78 25.52 -2.68
C LYS A 356 -50.53 24.52 -1.80
N SER A 357 -49.84 23.49 -1.28
CA SER A 357 -50.51 22.37 -0.60
C SER A 357 -49.92 22.03 0.77
N GLY A 358 -48.59 22.00 0.91
CA GLY A 358 -47.91 21.58 2.14
C GLY A 358 -48.02 22.57 3.30
N TYR A 359 -47.97 23.88 3.00
CA TYR A 359 -47.92 24.93 4.02
C TYR A 359 -49.16 24.94 4.92
N GLN A 360 -50.37 24.62 4.42
CA GLN A 360 -51.57 24.66 5.25
C GLN A 360 -51.53 23.68 6.42
N SER A 361 -50.92 22.51 6.23
CA SER A 361 -50.72 21.53 7.30
C SER A 361 -49.68 22.04 8.31
N VAL A 362 -48.52 22.48 7.81
CA VAL A 362 -47.44 23.04 8.64
C VAL A 362 -47.90 24.27 9.42
N ARG A 363 -48.74 25.13 8.81
CA ARG A 363 -49.32 26.32 9.43
C ARG A 363 -50.19 25.97 10.63
N LYS A 364 -51.02 24.92 10.54
CA LYS A 364 -51.89 24.50 11.66
C LYS A 364 -51.07 24.07 12.88
N ASP A 365 -50.05 23.23 12.68
CA ASP A 365 -49.16 22.79 13.76
C ASP A 365 -48.34 23.96 14.35
N LEU A 366 -47.74 24.79 13.48
CA LEU A 366 -46.92 25.91 13.92
C LEU A 366 -47.72 27.03 14.59
N ALA A 367 -48.94 27.33 14.13
CA ALA A 367 -49.80 28.32 14.76
C ALA A 367 -50.22 27.89 16.17
N GLY A 368 -50.48 26.59 16.39
CA GLY A 368 -50.75 26.04 17.72
C GLY A 368 -49.56 26.14 18.67
N ARG A 369 -48.35 25.76 18.20
CA ARG A 369 -47.13 25.77 19.02
C ARG A 369 -46.53 27.17 19.22
N TYR A 370 -46.75 28.09 18.28
CA TYR A 370 -46.14 29.41 18.25
C TYR A 370 -47.18 30.52 17.95
N PRO A 371 -48.15 30.75 18.86
CA PRO A 371 -49.30 31.63 18.61
C PRO A 371 -48.94 33.12 18.50
N LYS A 372 -47.77 33.54 19.02
CA LYS A 372 -47.29 34.93 18.94
C LYS A 372 -46.72 35.33 17.56
N HIS A 373 -46.50 34.37 16.65
CA HIS A 373 -45.96 34.63 15.33
C HIS A 373 -47.06 34.82 14.28
N LYS A 374 -46.76 35.58 13.22
CA LYS A 374 -47.68 35.76 12.09
C LYS A 374 -47.61 34.55 11.15
N TRP A 375 -48.79 33.97 10.87
CA TRP A 375 -48.97 32.80 10.03
C TRP A 375 -50.03 33.09 8.95
N PRO A 376 -49.68 33.85 7.89
CA PRO A 376 -50.65 34.29 6.89
C PRO A 376 -51.31 33.08 6.22
N THR A 377 -52.57 33.23 5.84
CA THR A 377 -53.31 32.20 5.07
C THR A 377 -52.75 32.07 3.66
N ASP A 378 -52.31 33.18 3.08
CA ASP A 378 -51.51 33.23 1.85
C ASP A 378 -50.03 33.53 2.18
N PRO A 379 -49.11 32.57 2.06
CA PRO A 379 -47.68 32.78 2.32
C PRO A 379 -46.96 33.59 1.22
N MET A 380 -47.63 33.87 0.09
CA MET A 380 -47.08 34.62 -1.05
C MET A 380 -47.33 36.12 -0.97
N THR A 381 -48.25 36.58 -0.13
CA THR A 381 -48.47 38.01 0.05
C THR A 381 -47.31 38.60 0.82
N ARG A 382 -46.64 39.58 0.20
CA ARG A 382 -45.56 40.37 0.80
C ARG A 382 -46.15 41.42 1.74
N GLU A 383 -47.01 41.03 2.68
CA GLU A 383 -47.46 41.94 3.73
C GLU A 383 -46.69 41.65 5.01
N ILE A 384 -45.56 42.32 5.18
CA ILE A 384 -45.04 42.57 6.52
C ILE A 384 -44.66 44.05 6.58
N LYS A 385 -45.50 44.82 7.29
CA LYS A 385 -45.22 46.17 7.80
C LYS A 385 -43.80 46.31 8.33
#